data_AF-A0A7L0XFJ3-F1
#
_entry.id   AF-A0A7L0XFJ3-F1
#
_cell.length_a   1.000
_cell.length_b   1.000
_cell.length_c   1.000
_cell.angle_alpha   90.00
_cell.angle_beta   90.00
_cell.angle_gamma   90.00
#
_symmetry.space_group_name_H-M   'P 1'
#
loop_
_entity.id
_entity.type
_entity.pdbx_description
1 polymer ?
#
loop_
_entity_poly.entity_id
_entity_poly.type
_entity_poly.pdbx_seq_one_letter_code
_entity_poly.pdbx_strand_id
1 'polypeptide(L)'
;RGISAAQRPKRPLTAYFRFMKENRPAFKEKNPEASTVDLIKMIAGAWKELPASQKQVYKEAGKTDWQRYEEQLTKYKAQLTPAQVAALKEERRRQLAKRRSIRAKRELTMLGKPKRPRTALNIFVSEKFQESEGVSPMVSQERLF
;
A
#
# COMPACT_ATOMS: atom_id res chain seq x y z
N ARG A 1 3.09 13.13 22.67
CA ARG A 1 3.57 12.78 21.31
C ARG A 1 2.93 11.44 20.92
N GLY A 2 2.02 11.43 19.96
CA GLY A 2 1.26 10.22 19.60
C GLY A 2 2.13 9.17 18.93
N ILE A 3 1.98 7.92 19.34
CA ILE A 3 2.64 6.75 18.74
C ILE A 3 2.05 6.56 17.34
N SER A 4 2.65 7.22 16.35
CA SER A 4 2.35 7.05 14.94
C SER A 4 2.71 5.63 14.50
N ALA A 5 2.04 5.11 13.45
CA ALA A 5 2.42 3.88 12.75
C ALA A 5 3.92 3.83 12.36
N ALA A 6 4.60 4.97 12.34
CA ALA A 6 6.05 5.11 12.17
C ALA A 6 6.89 4.47 13.29
N GLN A 7 6.39 4.35 14.52
CA GLN A 7 7.13 3.78 15.65
C GLN A 7 7.04 2.25 15.74
N ARG A 8 6.09 1.64 15.01
CA ARG A 8 5.95 0.19 14.99
C ARG A 8 7.09 -0.41 14.16
N PRO A 9 7.89 -1.36 14.69
CA PRO A 9 8.87 -2.08 13.90
C PRO A 9 8.21 -2.69 12.66
N LYS A 10 8.85 -2.52 11.50
CA LYS A 10 8.38 -3.10 10.24
C LYS A 10 8.93 -4.51 10.10
N ARG A 11 8.12 -5.41 9.54
CA ARG A 11 8.59 -6.76 9.23
C ARG A 11 9.78 -6.70 8.26
N PRO A 12 10.83 -7.50 8.48
CA PRO A 12 11.98 -7.52 7.60
C PRO A 12 11.63 -8.16 6.25
N LEU A 13 12.49 -7.94 5.27
CA LEU A 13 12.33 -8.52 3.94
C LEU A 13 12.62 -10.03 4.00
N THR A 14 11.85 -10.81 3.24
CA THR A 14 12.16 -12.23 3.03
C THR A 14 13.35 -12.38 2.10
N ALA A 15 13.94 -13.57 2.04
CA ALA A 15 15.10 -13.89 1.19
C ALA A 15 14.92 -13.41 -0.27
N TYR A 16 13.77 -13.72 -0.88
CA TYR A 16 13.48 -13.28 -2.25
C TYR A 16 13.38 -11.75 -2.38
N PHE A 17 12.66 -11.08 -1.47
CA PHE A 17 12.52 -9.63 -1.55
C PHE A 17 13.83 -8.88 -1.26
N ARG A 18 14.73 -9.47 -0.46
CA ARG A 18 16.09 -9.00 -0.25
C ARG A 18 16.90 -9.10 -1.54
N PHE A 19 16.94 -10.28 -2.16
CA PHE A 19 17.56 -10.49 -3.48
C PHE A 19 17.01 -9.53 -4.53
N MET A 20 15.67 -9.38 -4.60
CA MET A 20 15.03 -8.46 -5.53
C MET A 20 15.43 -7.01 -5.29
N LYS A 21 15.51 -6.57 -4.03
CA LYS A 21 15.92 -5.21 -3.69
C LYS A 21 17.36 -4.92 -4.14
N GLU A 22 18.26 -5.87 -3.94
CA GLU A 22 19.68 -5.74 -4.31
C GLU A 22 19.90 -5.80 -5.83
N ASN A 23 19.17 -6.67 -6.54
CA ASN A 23 19.40 -6.92 -7.96
C ASN A 23 18.58 -5.99 -8.87
N ARG A 24 17.46 -5.44 -8.39
CA ARG A 24 16.58 -4.58 -9.22
C ARG A 24 17.31 -3.41 -9.91
N PRO A 25 18.25 -2.67 -9.27
CA PRO A 25 19.01 -1.62 -9.94
C PRO A 25 19.80 -2.14 -11.14
N ALA A 26 20.55 -3.24 -10.98
CA ALA A 26 21.32 -3.84 -12.06
C ALA A 26 20.44 -4.32 -13.23
N PHE A 27 19.26 -4.87 -12.93
CA PHE A 27 18.29 -5.23 -13.97
C PHE A 27 17.71 -4.01 -14.68
N LYS A 28 17.49 -2.90 -13.97
CA LYS A 28 16.99 -1.64 -14.55
C LYS A 28 18.04 -0.96 -15.42
N GLU A 29 19.31 -0.97 -15.03
CA GLU A 29 20.41 -0.45 -15.82
C GLU A 29 20.58 -1.22 -17.13
N LYS A 30 20.47 -2.56 -17.08
CA LYS A 30 20.50 -3.40 -18.29
C LYS A 30 19.26 -3.27 -19.17
N ASN A 31 18.13 -2.84 -18.60
CA ASN A 31 16.85 -2.74 -19.30
C ASN A 31 16.14 -1.42 -18.94
N PRO A 32 16.66 -0.27 -19.41
CA PRO A 32 16.14 1.05 -19.03
C PRO A 32 14.69 1.25 -19.49
N GLU A 33 14.33 0.69 -20.65
CA GLU A 33 12.98 0.79 -21.23
C GLU A 33 11.97 -0.22 -20.61
N ALA A 34 12.45 -1.23 -19.89
CA ALA A 34 11.56 -2.24 -19.34
C ALA A 34 10.63 -1.68 -18.25
N SER A 35 9.38 -2.12 -18.31
CA SER A 35 8.38 -1.81 -17.30
C SER A 35 8.79 -2.42 -15.95
N THR A 36 8.33 -1.84 -14.85
CA THR A 36 8.61 -2.40 -13.51
C THR A 36 8.07 -3.83 -13.38
N VAL A 37 6.95 -4.14 -14.03
CA VAL A 37 6.36 -5.49 -13.99
C VAL A 37 7.28 -6.50 -14.68
N ASP A 38 7.84 -6.15 -15.82
CA ASP A 38 8.71 -7.06 -16.58
C ASP A 38 10.06 -7.26 -15.89
N LEU A 39 10.62 -6.20 -15.30
CA LEU A 39 11.81 -6.32 -14.45
C LEU A 39 11.59 -7.28 -13.28
N ILE A 40 10.44 -7.20 -12.61
CA ILE A 40 10.11 -8.11 -11.50
C ILE A 40 9.99 -9.56 -12.00
N LYS A 41 9.42 -9.79 -13.19
CA LYS A 41 9.36 -11.14 -13.80
C LYS A 41 10.76 -11.69 -14.08
N MET A 42 11.65 -10.87 -14.64
CA MET A 42 13.04 -11.28 -14.92
C MET A 42 13.80 -11.63 -13.64
N ILE A 43 13.68 -10.80 -12.60
CA ILE A 43 14.31 -11.06 -11.29
C ILE A 43 13.72 -12.32 -10.64
N ALA A 44 12.41 -12.55 -10.77
CA ALA A 44 11.79 -13.78 -10.30
C ALA A 44 12.33 -15.02 -11.02
N GLY A 45 12.61 -14.93 -12.32
CA GLY A 45 13.30 -15.95 -13.11
C GLY A 45 14.71 -16.22 -12.58
N ALA A 46 15.52 -15.17 -12.45
CA ALA A 46 16.88 -15.27 -11.93
C ALA A 46 16.94 -15.87 -10.52
N TRP A 47 15.97 -15.53 -9.65
CA TRP A 47 15.85 -16.14 -8.33
C TRP A 47 15.55 -17.65 -8.41
N LYS A 48 14.72 -18.11 -9.35
CA LYS A 48 14.43 -19.54 -9.51
C LYS A 48 15.68 -20.31 -9.92
N GLU A 49 16.47 -19.75 -10.83
CA GLU A 49 17.72 -20.34 -11.34
C GLU A 49 18.88 -20.26 -10.34
N LEU A 50 18.81 -19.35 -9.36
CA LEU A 50 19.87 -19.15 -8.36
C LEU A 50 20.19 -20.46 -7.60
N PRO A 51 21.48 -20.83 -7.43
CA PRO A 51 21.87 -22.02 -6.68
C PRO A 51 21.34 -22.03 -5.24
N ALA A 52 21.09 -23.23 -4.70
CA ALA A 52 20.60 -23.40 -3.34
C ALA A 52 21.54 -22.77 -2.29
N SER A 53 22.85 -22.86 -2.50
CA SER A 53 23.88 -22.25 -1.63
C SER A 53 23.74 -20.72 -1.56
N GLN A 54 23.57 -20.05 -2.69
CA GLN A 54 23.38 -18.60 -2.72
C GLN A 54 22.01 -18.19 -2.14
N LYS A 55 20.95 -18.95 -2.44
CA LYS A 55 19.64 -18.75 -1.81
C LYS A 55 19.71 -18.89 -0.29
N GLN A 56 20.56 -19.78 0.22
CA GLN A 56 20.72 -20.03 1.64
C GLN A 56 21.29 -18.80 2.37
N VAL A 57 22.27 -18.10 1.79
CA VAL A 57 22.80 -16.84 2.35
C VAL A 57 21.68 -15.82 2.57
N TYR A 58 20.79 -15.66 1.59
CA TYR A 58 19.63 -14.77 1.72
C TYR A 58 18.62 -15.23 2.78
N LYS A 59 18.41 -16.55 2.93
CA LYS A 59 17.54 -17.12 3.96
C LYS A 59 18.10 -16.88 5.37
N GLU A 60 19.40 -17.08 5.54
CA GLU A 60 20.08 -16.86 6.83
C GLU A 60 20.06 -15.40 7.23
N ALA A 61 20.39 -14.49 6.31
CA ALA A 61 20.28 -13.06 6.56
C ALA A 61 18.83 -12.64 6.91
N GLY A 62 17.83 -13.25 6.27
CA GLY A 62 16.42 -13.06 6.61
C GLY A 62 16.05 -13.56 8.01
N LYS A 63 16.63 -14.68 8.47
CA LYS A 63 16.43 -15.20 9.83
C LYS A 63 17.03 -14.26 10.88
N THR A 64 18.24 -13.76 10.66
CA THR A 64 18.89 -12.81 11.57
C THR A 64 18.08 -11.52 11.70
N ASP A 65 17.59 -10.98 10.59
CA ASP A 65 16.73 -9.80 10.62
C ASP A 65 15.39 -10.08 11.33
N TRP A 66 14.85 -11.28 11.19
CA TRP A 66 13.62 -11.69 11.87
C TRP A 66 13.80 -11.68 13.39
N GLN A 67 14.90 -12.24 13.89
CA GLN A 67 15.21 -12.22 15.33
C GLN A 67 15.31 -10.78 15.86
N ARG A 68 16.04 -9.91 15.15
CA ARG A 68 16.13 -8.48 15.50
C ARG A 68 14.76 -7.80 15.52
N TYR A 69 13.92 -8.10 14.52
CA TYR A 69 12.56 -7.57 14.46
C TYR A 69 11.70 -8.05 15.62
N GLU A 70 11.81 -9.32 16.03
CA GLU A 70 11.08 -9.86 17.17
C GLU A 70 11.47 -9.14 18.47
N GLU A 71 12.76 -8.94 18.72
CA GLU A 71 13.24 -8.17 19.87
C GLU A 71 12.75 -6.71 19.87
N GLN A 72 12.77 -6.06 18.70
CA GLN A 72 12.23 -4.70 18.57
C GLN A 72 10.72 -4.68 18.81
N LEU A 73 10.00 -5.69 18.33
CA LEU A 73 8.56 -5.78 18.46
C LEU A 73 8.13 -6.06 19.91
N THR A 74 8.87 -6.91 20.64
CA THR A 74 8.59 -7.18 22.06
C THR A 74 8.81 -5.91 22.88
N LYS A 75 9.93 -5.20 22.67
CA LYS A 75 10.22 -3.90 23.31
C LYS A 75 9.12 -2.87 22.99
N TYR A 76 8.73 -2.76 21.72
CA TYR A 76 7.66 -1.85 21.29
C TYR A 76 6.32 -2.18 21.97
N LYS A 77 5.94 -3.47 22.03
CA LYS A 77 4.70 -3.89 22.68
C LYS A 77 4.70 -3.62 24.19
N ALA A 78 5.84 -3.82 24.86
CA ALA A 78 5.98 -3.55 26.29
C ALA A 78 5.83 -2.06 26.64
N GLN A 79 6.14 -1.16 25.71
CA GLN A 79 6.01 0.29 25.89
C GLN A 79 4.57 0.82 25.68
N LEU A 80 3.65 -0.01 25.17
CA LEU A 80 2.31 0.44 24.80
C LEU A 80 1.34 0.40 25.98
N THR A 81 0.55 1.45 26.14
CA THR A 81 -0.57 1.48 27.10
C THR A 81 -1.78 0.72 26.55
N PRO A 82 -2.67 0.18 27.41
CA PRO A 82 -3.90 -0.49 26.97
C PRO A 82 -4.76 0.38 26.03
N ALA A 83 -4.85 1.68 26.31
CA ALA A 83 -5.56 2.64 25.45
C ALA A 83 -4.94 2.76 24.05
N GLN A 84 -3.60 2.79 23.96
CA GLN A 84 -2.89 2.81 22.68
C GLN A 84 -3.09 1.50 21.91
N VAL A 85 -3.06 0.35 22.59
CA VAL A 85 -3.34 -0.95 21.99
C VAL A 85 -4.76 -1.00 21.41
N ALA A 86 -5.75 -0.50 22.15
CA ALA A 86 -7.13 -0.40 21.68
C ALA A 86 -7.25 0.51 20.45
N ALA A 87 -6.63 1.69 20.48
CA ALA A 87 -6.60 2.62 19.35
C ALA A 87 -5.98 2.00 18.08
N LEU A 88 -4.86 1.29 18.21
CA LEU A 88 -4.21 0.58 17.09
C LEU A 88 -5.09 -0.54 16.51
N LYS A 89 -5.84 -1.25 17.37
CA LYS A 89 -6.77 -2.31 16.94
C LYS A 89 -7.95 -1.72 16.16
N GLU A 90 -8.50 -0.62 16.65
CA GLU A 90 -9.57 0.15 16.01
C GLU A 90 -9.14 0.72 14.65
N GLU A 91 -7.96 1.34 14.58
CA GLU A 91 -7.40 1.84 13.32
C GLU A 91 -7.22 0.70 12.31
N ARG A 92 -6.66 -0.44 12.73
CA ARG A 92 -6.49 -1.61 11.87
C ARG A 92 -7.84 -2.11 11.33
N ARG A 93 -8.89 -2.14 12.16
CA ARG A 93 -10.25 -2.52 11.74
C ARG A 93 -10.79 -1.56 10.69
N ARG A 94 -10.66 -0.25 10.90
CA ARG A 94 -11.07 0.79 9.92
C ARG A 94 -10.34 0.64 8.60
N GLN A 95 -9.02 0.44 8.63
CA GLN A 95 -8.22 0.24 7.41
C GLN A 95 -8.62 -1.03 6.64
N LEU A 96 -8.86 -2.14 7.33
CA LEU A 96 -9.32 -3.38 6.70
C LEU A 96 -10.73 -3.23 6.09
N ALA A 97 -11.65 -2.56 6.80
CA ALA A 97 -12.99 -2.26 6.29
C ALA A 97 -12.93 -1.40 5.02
N LYS A 98 -12.08 -0.35 5.01
CA LYS A 98 -11.83 0.49 3.84
C LYS A 98 -11.25 -0.30 2.67
N ARG A 99 -10.26 -1.18 2.91
CA ARG A 99 -9.70 -2.04 1.85
C ARG A 99 -10.74 -2.99 1.27
N ARG A 100 -11.61 -3.56 2.11
CA ARG A 100 -12.71 -4.43 1.68
C ARG A 100 -13.73 -3.68 0.84
N SER A 101 -14.15 -2.48 1.26
CA SER A 101 -15.12 -1.67 0.51
C SER A 101 -14.56 -1.22 -0.85
N ILE A 102 -13.28 -0.84 -0.92
CA ILE A 102 -12.60 -0.51 -2.17
C ILE A 102 -12.56 -1.72 -3.11
N ARG A 103 -12.21 -2.91 -2.60
CA ARG A 103 -12.18 -4.14 -3.40
C ARG A 103 -13.57 -4.47 -3.96
N ALA A 104 -14.60 -4.45 -3.12
CA ALA A 104 -15.98 -4.69 -3.54
C ALA A 104 -16.44 -3.66 -4.58
N LYS A 105 -16.12 -2.38 -4.40
CA LYS A 105 -16.45 -1.35 -5.41
C LYS A 105 -15.76 -1.59 -6.75
N ARG A 106 -14.47 -1.98 -6.74
CA ARG A 106 -13.72 -2.30 -7.96
C ARG A 106 -14.33 -3.48 -8.70
N GLU A 107 -14.67 -4.53 -7.96
CA GLU A 107 -15.34 -5.72 -8.50
C GLU A 107 -16.69 -5.38 -9.14
N LEU A 108 -17.55 -4.62 -8.44
CA LEU A 108 -18.82 -4.16 -9.01
C LEU A 108 -18.63 -3.28 -10.26
N THR A 109 -17.54 -2.51 -10.32
CA THR A 109 -17.21 -1.69 -11.50
C THR A 109 -16.77 -2.57 -12.67
N MET A 110 -15.94 -3.59 -12.42
CA MET A 110 -15.53 -4.57 -13.43
C MET A 110 -16.71 -5.37 -13.98
N LEU A 111 -17.71 -5.67 -13.14
CA LEU A 111 -18.97 -6.33 -13.53
C LEU A 111 -19.95 -5.40 -14.26
N GLY A 112 -19.59 -4.13 -14.51
CA GLY A 112 -20.43 -3.20 -15.25
C GLY A 112 -21.69 -2.77 -14.50
N LYS A 113 -21.70 -2.82 -13.15
CA LYS A 113 -22.87 -2.42 -12.36
C LYS A 113 -23.33 -1.00 -12.75
N PRO A 114 -24.60 -0.81 -13.13
CA PRO A 114 -25.11 0.51 -13.49
C PRO A 114 -24.89 1.53 -12.38
N LYS A 115 -24.53 2.75 -12.78
CA LYS A 115 -24.46 3.89 -11.86
C LYS A 115 -25.86 4.19 -11.32
N ARG A 116 -25.93 4.69 -10.09
CA ARG A 116 -27.20 5.15 -9.50
C ARG A 116 -27.78 6.31 -10.32
N PRO A 117 -29.10 6.46 -10.37
CA PRO A 117 -29.72 7.61 -11.02
C PRO A 117 -29.22 8.90 -10.37
N ARG A 118 -29.02 9.95 -11.18
CA ARG A 118 -28.66 11.27 -10.66
C ARG A 118 -29.88 11.87 -9.96
N THR A 119 -29.66 12.49 -8.80
CA THR A 119 -30.66 13.32 -8.12
C THR A 119 -30.80 14.66 -8.82
N ALA A 120 -31.95 15.36 -8.64
CA ALA A 120 -32.18 16.70 -9.22
C ALA A 120 -31.02 17.66 -8.92
N LEU A 121 -30.49 17.60 -7.69
CA LEU A 121 -29.34 18.40 -7.31
C LEU A 121 -28.06 18.04 -8.09
N ASN A 122 -27.77 16.75 -8.27
CA ASN A 122 -26.61 16.33 -9.04
C ASN A 122 -26.71 16.72 -10.52
N ILE A 123 -27.93 16.81 -11.06
CA ILE A 123 -28.19 17.28 -12.42
C ILE A 123 -27.86 18.78 -12.50
N PHE A 124 -28.47 19.59 -11.63
CA PHE A 124 -28.21 21.04 -11.53
C PHE A 124 -26.72 21.35 -11.35
N VAL A 125 -26.05 20.68 -10.41
CA VAL A 125 -24.61 20.85 -10.20
C VAL A 125 -23.83 20.44 -11.45
N SER A 126 -24.17 19.32 -12.11
CA SER A 126 -23.45 18.92 -13.32
C SER A 126 -23.59 19.88 -14.50
N GLU A 127 -24.71 20.63 -14.58
CA GLU A 127 -24.96 21.64 -15.61
C GLU A 127 -24.28 22.97 -15.25
N LYS A 128 -24.41 23.40 -14.00
CA LYS A 128 -23.98 24.72 -13.54
C LYS A 128 -22.53 24.78 -13.06
N PHE A 129 -21.89 23.65 -12.80
CA PHE A 129 -20.49 23.60 -12.37
C PHE A 129 -19.50 24.09 -13.42
N GLN A 130 -19.82 23.97 -14.72
CA GLN A 130 -18.97 24.53 -15.78
C GLN A 130 -19.07 26.06 -15.87
N GLU A 131 -20.21 26.63 -15.45
CA GLU A 131 -20.48 28.07 -15.48
C GLU A 131 -19.96 28.77 -14.21
N SER A 132 -19.64 28.03 -13.15
CA SER A 132 -19.21 28.63 -11.88
C SER A 132 -17.72 28.96 -11.84
N GLU A 133 -17.43 30.25 -11.98
CA GLU A 133 -16.13 30.86 -11.72
C GLU A 133 -15.67 30.58 -10.28
N GLY A 134 -14.57 29.83 -10.14
CA GLY A 134 -13.93 29.57 -8.87
C GLY A 134 -12.55 28.94 -9.04
N VAL A 135 -11.61 29.33 -8.17
CA VAL A 135 -10.20 28.88 -8.21
C VAL A 135 -10.07 27.38 -7.88
N SER A 136 -11.12 26.78 -7.30
CA SER A 136 -11.18 25.38 -6.89
C SER A 136 -12.60 24.84 -7.02
N PRO A 137 -12.75 23.55 -7.37
CA PRO A 137 -14.05 22.87 -7.44
C PRO A 137 -14.93 23.02 -6.20
N MET A 138 -14.34 23.12 -5.00
CA MET A 138 -15.11 23.35 -3.77
C MET A 138 -15.73 24.76 -3.74
N VAL A 139 -14.95 25.77 -4.07
CA VAL A 139 -15.37 27.18 -4.05
C VAL A 139 -16.39 27.46 -5.16
N SER A 140 -16.20 26.86 -6.33
CA SER A 140 -17.17 26.88 -7.43
C SER A 140 -18.51 26.23 -7.05
N GLN A 141 -18.51 25.23 -6.17
CA GLN A 141 -19.73 24.55 -5.73
C GLN A 141 -20.46 25.32 -4.62
N GLU A 142 -19.74 26.01 -3.72
CA GLU A 142 -20.34 26.89 -2.72
C GLU A 142 -21.04 28.10 -3.33
N ARG A 143 -20.54 28.62 -4.47
CA ARG A 143 -21.16 29.75 -5.19
C ARG A 143 -22.44 29.40 -5.97
N LEU A 144 -22.76 28.11 -6.10
CA LEU A 144 -23.96 27.63 -6.79
C LEU A 144 -25.20 27.55 -5.89
N PHE A 145 -25.03 27.77 -4.59
CA PHE A 145 -26.08 27.77 -3.57
C PHE A 145 -26.13 29.12 -2.85
#